data_AF-A0A5C7QE59-F1
#
_entry.id   AF-A0A5C7QE59-F1
#
_cell.length_a   1.000
_cell.length_b   1.000
_cell.length_c   1.000
_cell.angle_alpha   90.00
_cell.angle_beta   90.00
_cell.angle_gamma   90.00
#
_symmetry.space_group_name_H-M   'P 1'
#
loop_
_entity.id
_entity.type
_entity.pdbx_description
1 polymer ?
#
loop_
_entity_poly.entity_id
_entity_poly.type
_entity_poly.pdbx_seq_one_letter_code
_entity_poly.pdbx_strand_id
1 'polypeptide(L)'
;MHKKTAVSAAEPPTAQRLHDALAEMVRQHGAGLSARELTAKALCQSAGISRNALYRYHRDVLMALHEAQRRHRDRPDAAKRVAAQLRRQNRDLREHVAKLAALVDHYFTAWQEARLQLERRDRELAELRRTHKPQVVSLGR
;
A
#
# COMPACT_ATOMS: atom_id res chain seq x y z
N MET A 1 -47.30 3.56 57.53
CA MET A 1 -46.61 3.08 56.32
C MET A 1 -46.76 4.12 55.22
N HIS A 2 -45.71 4.87 54.91
CA HIS A 2 -45.69 5.79 53.76
C HIS A 2 -44.44 5.48 52.94
N LYS A 3 -44.68 5.06 51.69
CA LYS A 3 -43.71 4.48 50.77
C LYS A 3 -42.65 5.51 50.41
N LYS A 4 -41.39 5.13 50.63
CA LYS A 4 -40.18 5.81 50.17
C LYS A 4 -40.08 5.62 48.66
N THR A 5 -40.49 6.62 47.89
CA THR A 5 -40.33 6.62 46.43
C THR A 5 -38.85 6.75 46.09
N ALA A 6 -38.41 5.88 45.19
CA ALA A 6 -37.04 5.68 44.79
C ALA A 6 -36.40 6.96 44.22
N VAL A 7 -35.17 7.21 44.67
CA VAL A 7 -34.24 8.18 44.08
C VAL A 7 -34.09 7.82 42.60
N SER A 8 -34.53 8.72 41.72
CA SER A 8 -34.26 8.58 40.29
C SER A 8 -32.75 8.52 40.10
N ALA A 9 -32.27 7.58 39.28
CA ALA A 9 -30.86 7.51 38.92
C ALA A 9 -30.41 8.90 38.44
N ALA A 10 -29.58 9.58 39.25
CA ALA A 10 -29.11 10.91 38.94
C ALA A 10 -28.29 10.82 37.64
N GLU A 11 -28.65 11.60 36.63
CA GLU A 11 -27.84 11.69 35.42
C GLU A 11 -26.39 11.99 35.82
N PRO A 12 -25.40 11.28 35.24
CA PRO A 12 -24.01 11.53 35.57
C PRO A 12 -23.68 13.00 35.32
N PRO A 13 -22.80 13.60 36.14
CA PRO A 13 -22.41 15.00 35.99
C PRO A 13 -22.01 15.29 34.55
N THR A 14 -22.37 16.47 34.05
CA THR A 14 -22.11 16.90 32.67
C THR A 14 -20.64 16.72 32.25
N ALA A 15 -19.69 16.93 33.18
CA ALA A 15 -18.28 16.67 32.97
C ALA A 15 -17.96 15.17 32.77
N GLN A 16 -18.58 14.30 33.57
CA GLN A 16 -18.41 12.85 33.45
C GLN A 16 -18.93 12.34 32.11
N ARG A 17 -20.11 12.81 31.68
CA ARG A 17 -20.67 12.49 30.36
C ARG A 17 -19.74 12.88 29.20
N LEU A 18 -19.07 14.02 29.30
CA LEU A 18 -18.09 14.47 28.30
C LEU A 18 -16.86 13.59 28.27
N HIS A 19 -16.31 13.23 29.43
CA HIS A 19 -15.14 12.36 29.54
C HIS A 19 -15.45 10.95 29.03
N ASP A 20 -16.60 10.39 29.41
CA ASP A 20 -17.04 9.07 28.97
C ASP A 20 -17.29 9.04 27.45
N ALA A 21 -17.94 10.08 26.91
CA ALA A 21 -18.16 10.23 25.48
C ALA A 21 -16.84 10.39 24.70
N LEU A 22 -15.89 11.16 25.24
CA LEU A 22 -14.57 11.33 24.62
C LEU A 22 -13.80 10.00 24.62
N ALA A 23 -13.78 9.27 25.74
CA ALA A 23 -13.12 7.99 25.86
C ALA A 23 -13.71 6.97 24.86
N GLU A 24 -15.02 6.95 24.71
CA GLU A 24 -15.70 6.06 23.77
C GLU A 24 -15.40 6.45 22.31
N MET A 25 -15.44 7.74 21.97
CA MET A 25 -15.05 8.20 20.64
C MET A 25 -13.60 7.82 20.31
N VAL A 26 -12.66 8.00 21.24
CA VAL A 26 -11.25 7.63 21.05
C VAL A 26 -11.08 6.12 20.87
N ARG A 27 -11.80 5.29 21.64
CA ARG A 27 -11.80 3.82 21.47
C ARG A 27 -12.33 3.41 20.11
N GLN A 28 -13.49 3.93 19.71
CA GLN A 28 -14.12 3.60 18.43
C GLN A 28 -13.28 4.05 17.23
N HIS A 29 -12.64 5.22 17.32
CA HIS A 29 -11.73 5.69 16.28
C HIS A 29 -10.43 4.88 16.23
N GLY A 30 -9.87 4.52 17.40
CA GLY A 30 -8.67 3.69 17.49
C GLY A 30 -8.86 2.27 16.96
N ALA A 31 -10.08 1.72 17.06
CA ALA A 31 -10.46 0.43 16.51
C ALA A 31 -10.87 0.49 15.01
N GLY A 32 -10.88 1.68 14.40
CA GLY A 32 -11.34 1.86 13.01
C GLY A 32 -12.85 1.63 12.81
N LEU A 33 -13.62 1.58 13.90
CA LEU A 33 -15.06 1.24 13.90
C LEU A 33 -15.95 2.44 13.59
N SER A 34 -15.43 3.66 13.65
CA SER A 34 -16.20 4.88 13.42
C SER A 34 -15.49 5.83 12.48
N ALA A 35 -16.18 6.19 11.38
CA ALA A 35 -15.76 7.26 10.47
C ALA A 35 -15.97 8.67 11.06
N ARG A 36 -16.52 8.77 12.27
CA ARG A 36 -16.88 10.05 12.88
C ARG A 36 -15.63 10.74 13.41
N GLU A 37 -15.16 11.74 12.68
CA GLU A 37 -13.98 12.53 13.05
C GLU A 37 -14.05 12.97 14.52
N LEU A 38 -12.93 12.79 15.25
CA LEU A 38 -12.71 13.30 16.60
C LEU A 38 -12.88 14.83 16.61
N THR A 39 -14.10 15.34 16.69
CA THR A 39 -14.43 16.77 16.59
C THR A 39 -15.28 17.22 17.76
N ALA A 40 -15.14 18.48 18.15
CA ALA A 40 -15.91 19.06 19.26
C ALA A 40 -17.42 19.00 19.01
N LYS A 41 -17.86 19.11 17.75
CA LYS A 41 -19.27 18.97 17.36
C LYS A 41 -19.79 17.55 17.63
N ALA A 42 -19.05 16.52 17.21
CA ALA A 42 -19.44 15.13 17.42
C ALA A 42 -19.46 14.78 18.92
N LEU A 43 -18.47 15.25 19.69
CA LEU A 43 -18.39 15.07 21.14
C LEU A 43 -19.57 15.72 21.87
N CYS A 44 -19.89 16.96 21.52
CA CYS A 44 -21.06 17.67 22.05
C CYS A 44 -22.38 16.95 21.74
N GLN A 45 -22.51 16.40 20.53
CA GLN A 45 -23.70 15.63 20.14
C GLN A 45 -23.82 14.32 20.91
N SER A 46 -22.72 13.59 21.13
CA SER A 46 -22.75 12.33 21.90
C SER A 46 -22.99 12.56 23.39
N ALA A 47 -22.48 13.65 23.95
CA ALA A 47 -22.64 13.98 25.36
C ALA A 47 -23.93 14.78 25.66
N GLY A 48 -24.68 15.20 24.64
CA GLY A 48 -25.92 15.97 24.79
C GLY A 48 -25.72 17.40 25.28
N ILE A 49 -24.57 18.03 24.99
CA ILE A 49 -24.16 19.32 25.55
C ILE A 49 -23.93 20.34 24.44
N SER A 50 -24.27 21.61 24.70
CA SER A 50 -24.00 22.68 23.75
C SER A 50 -22.50 22.93 23.58
N ARG A 51 -22.07 23.29 22.36
CA ARG A 51 -20.68 23.69 22.10
C ARG A 51 -20.23 24.86 22.98
N ASN A 52 -21.13 25.80 23.30
CA ASN A 52 -20.82 26.93 24.17
C ASN A 52 -20.48 26.49 25.61
N ALA A 53 -21.20 25.52 26.15
CA ALA A 53 -20.90 24.95 27.47
C ALA A 53 -19.56 24.22 27.49
N LEU A 54 -19.24 23.47 26.42
CA LEU A 54 -17.93 22.83 26.26
C LEU A 54 -16.78 23.88 26.30
N TYR A 55 -16.89 24.95 25.51
CA TYR A 55 -15.85 25.99 25.45
C TYR A 55 -15.69 26.79 26.74
N ARG A 56 -16.78 27.05 27.47
CA ARG A 56 -16.75 27.87 28.69
C ARG A 56 -16.33 27.12 29.94
N TYR A 57 -16.78 25.87 30.08
CA TYR A 57 -16.71 25.17 31.37
C TYR A 57 -15.85 23.90 31.35
N HIS A 58 -15.47 23.40 30.17
CA HIS A 58 -14.80 22.11 30.02
C HIS A 58 -13.54 22.21 29.15
N ARG A 59 -12.62 23.09 29.58
CA ARG A 59 -11.33 23.31 28.90
C ARG A 59 -10.43 22.07 28.94
N ASP A 60 -10.48 21.33 30.02
CA ASP A 60 -9.79 20.05 30.20
C ASP A 60 -10.16 19.03 29.12
N VAL A 61 -11.46 18.87 28.86
CA VAL A 61 -11.99 17.97 27.82
C VAL A 61 -11.55 18.42 26.43
N LEU A 62 -11.54 19.74 26.16
CA LEU A 62 -11.06 20.27 24.89
C LEU A 62 -9.58 20.01 24.66
N MET A 63 -8.74 20.14 25.70
CA MET A 63 -7.32 19.82 25.60
C MET A 63 -7.11 18.32 25.35
N ALA A 64 -7.86 17.46 26.04
CA ALA A 64 -7.82 16.02 25.83
C ALA A 64 -8.26 15.63 24.40
N LEU A 65 -9.28 16.30 23.85
CA LEU A 65 -9.71 16.12 22.46
C LEU A 65 -8.61 16.53 21.47
N HIS A 66 -7.96 17.69 21.67
CA HIS A 66 -6.86 18.14 20.81
C HIS A 66 -5.67 17.18 20.87
N GLU A 67 -5.35 16.68 22.07
CA GLU A 67 -4.29 15.69 22.24
C GLU A 67 -4.61 14.39 21.49
N ALA A 68 -5.86 13.90 21.58
CA ALA A 68 -6.30 12.74 20.82
C ALA A 68 -6.23 12.97 19.30
N GLN A 69 -6.62 14.15 18.82
CA GLN A 69 -6.50 14.53 17.40
C GLN A 69 -5.04 14.56 16.93
N ARG A 70 -4.11 15.10 17.74
CA ARG A 70 -2.68 15.17 17.42
C ARG A 70 -2.08 13.78 17.29
N ARG A 71 -2.24 12.94 18.33
CA ARG A 71 -1.75 11.54 18.31
C ARG A 71 -2.26 10.75 17.12
N HIS A 72 -3.46 11.06 16.64
CA HIS A 72 -4.01 10.44 15.44
C HIS A 72 -3.35 10.96 14.16
N ARG A 73 -3.18 12.28 14.00
CA ARG A 73 -2.48 12.86 12.84
C ARG A 73 -1.02 12.40 12.73
N ASP A 74 -0.37 12.21 13.87
CA ASP A 74 1.03 11.79 13.93
C ASP A 74 1.20 10.29 13.69
N ARG A 75 0.11 9.51 13.67
CA ARG A 75 0.14 8.12 13.24
C ARG A 75 0.26 8.15 11.72
N PRO A 76 1.41 7.77 11.12
CA PRO A 76 1.51 7.73 9.67
C PRO A 76 0.45 6.77 9.17
N ASP A 77 -0.47 7.28 8.36
CA ASP A 77 -1.56 6.50 7.79
C ASP A 77 -0.97 5.17 7.32
N ALA A 78 -1.46 4.05 7.84
CA ALA A 78 -0.95 2.73 7.44
C ALA A 78 -0.95 2.61 5.89
N ALA A 79 -1.93 3.26 5.26
CA ALA A 79 -2.02 3.48 3.82
C ALA A 79 -0.78 4.17 3.20
N LYS A 80 -0.22 5.22 3.81
CA LYS A 80 1.00 5.89 3.33
C LYS A 80 2.23 4.99 3.41
N ARG A 81 2.37 4.20 4.49
CA ARG A 81 3.47 3.22 4.62
C ARG A 81 3.36 2.12 3.57
N VAL A 82 2.16 1.55 3.40
CA VAL A 82 1.87 0.55 2.37
C VAL A 82 2.12 1.12 0.97
N ALA A 83 1.66 2.34 0.68
CA ALA A 83 1.92 3.00 -0.60
C ALA A 83 3.41 3.25 -0.85
N ALA A 84 4.18 3.63 0.17
CA ALA A 84 5.63 3.78 0.05
C ALA A 84 6.32 2.44 -0.22
N GLN A 85 5.88 1.36 0.43
CA GLN A 85 6.40 0.02 0.21
C GLN A 85 6.10 -0.49 -1.20
N LEU A 86 4.85 -0.33 -1.67
CA LEU A 86 4.45 -0.71 -3.03
C LEU A 86 5.24 0.07 -4.09
N ARG A 87 5.52 1.36 -3.87
CA ARG A 87 6.37 2.14 -4.77
C ARG A 87 7.80 1.62 -4.83
N ARG A 88 8.36 1.15 -3.71
CA ARG A 88 9.69 0.52 -3.69
C ARG A 88 9.68 -0.78 -4.48
N GLN A 89 8.76 -1.68 -4.17
CA GLN A 89 8.60 -2.96 -4.87
C GLN A 89 8.37 -2.78 -6.38
N ASN A 90 7.59 -1.78 -6.78
CA ASN A 90 7.35 -1.51 -8.19
C ASN A 90 8.62 -1.02 -8.92
N ARG A 91 9.49 -0.25 -8.24
CA ARG A 91 10.80 0.13 -8.80
C ARG A 91 11.70 -1.09 -8.96
N ASP A 92 11.79 -1.94 -7.94
CA ASP A 92 12.61 -3.15 -7.98
C ASP A 92 12.16 -4.09 -9.11
N LEU A 93 10.84 -4.27 -9.27
CA LEU A 93 10.27 -5.06 -10.36
C LEU A 93 10.60 -4.49 -11.74
N ARG A 94 10.53 -3.15 -11.92
CA ARG A 94 10.91 -2.51 -13.18
C ARG A 94 12.39 -2.72 -13.49
N GLU A 95 13.25 -2.67 -12.48
CA GLU A 95 14.68 -2.95 -12.66
C GLU A 95 14.93 -4.40 -13.08
N HIS A 96 14.25 -5.37 -12.46
CA HIS A 96 14.34 -6.77 -12.86
C HIS A 96 13.86 -6.99 -14.30
N VAL A 97 12.75 -6.36 -14.70
CA VAL A 97 12.27 -6.43 -16.08
C VAL A 97 13.30 -5.86 -17.06
N ALA A 98 13.94 -4.74 -16.73
CA ALA A 98 14.99 -4.17 -17.57
C ALA A 98 16.20 -5.11 -17.72
N LYS A 99 16.62 -5.77 -16.63
CA LYS A 99 17.70 -6.77 -16.67
C LYS A 99 17.34 -7.97 -17.53
N LEU A 100 16.11 -8.48 -17.42
CA LEU A 100 15.62 -9.59 -18.25
C LEU A 100 15.55 -9.20 -19.73
N ALA A 101 15.11 -7.98 -20.05
CA ALA A 101 15.09 -7.48 -21.42
C ALA A 101 16.51 -7.43 -22.02
N ALA A 102 17.48 -6.87 -21.28
CA ALA A 102 18.87 -6.83 -21.71
C ALA A 102 19.47 -8.23 -21.93
N LEU A 103 19.08 -9.21 -21.10
CA LEU A 103 19.50 -10.61 -21.27
C LEU A 103 18.93 -11.20 -22.56
N VAL A 104 17.66 -10.96 -22.86
CA VAL A 104 17.02 -11.40 -24.10
C VAL A 104 17.72 -10.78 -25.31
N ASP A 105 18.00 -9.48 -25.29
CA ASP A 105 18.70 -8.78 -26.37
C ASP A 105 20.11 -9.36 -26.59
N HIS A 106 20.82 -9.65 -25.50
CA HIS A 106 22.14 -10.27 -25.57
C HIS A 106 22.10 -11.65 -26.22
N TYR A 107 21.18 -12.53 -25.78
CA TYR A 107 21.05 -13.86 -26.38
C TYR A 107 20.54 -13.82 -27.82
N PHE A 108 19.66 -12.88 -28.14
CA PHE A 108 19.21 -12.68 -29.51
C PHE A 108 20.37 -12.28 -30.42
N THR A 109 21.23 -11.36 -29.97
CA THR A 109 22.43 -10.96 -30.70
C THR A 109 23.38 -12.14 -30.91
N ALA A 110 23.65 -12.92 -29.84
CA ALA A 110 24.50 -14.11 -29.93
C ALA A 110 23.94 -15.16 -30.91
N TRP A 111 22.61 -15.35 -30.92
CA TRP A 111 21.95 -16.23 -31.87
C TRP A 111 22.08 -15.72 -33.32
N GLN A 112 21.92 -14.41 -33.55
CA GLN A 112 22.08 -13.82 -34.88
C GLN A 112 23.51 -14.02 -35.41
N GLU A 113 24.52 -13.81 -34.56
CA GLU A 113 25.92 -14.04 -34.92
C GLU A 113 26.19 -15.51 -35.27
N ALA A 114 25.73 -16.44 -34.43
CA ALA A 114 25.87 -17.88 -34.68
C ALA A 114 25.17 -18.29 -35.98
N ARG A 115 23.99 -17.74 -36.26
CA ARG A 115 23.26 -18.01 -37.50
C ARG A 115 24.03 -17.52 -38.72
N LEU A 116 24.60 -16.32 -38.66
CA LEU A 116 25.43 -15.79 -39.75
C LEU A 116 26.69 -16.62 -39.98
N GLN A 117 27.33 -17.12 -38.91
CA GLN A 117 28.47 -18.04 -39.04
C GLN A 117 28.07 -19.34 -39.72
N LEU A 118 26.92 -19.91 -39.37
CA LEU A 118 26.39 -21.11 -40.01
C LEU A 118 26.11 -20.89 -41.50
N GLU A 119 25.43 -19.79 -41.85
CA GLU A 119 25.15 -19.42 -43.24
C GLU A 119 26.43 -19.27 -44.07
N ARG A 120 27.52 -18.76 -43.48
CA ARG A 120 28.84 -18.67 -44.15
C ARG A 120 29.43 -20.06 -44.38
N ARG A 121 29.41 -20.93 -43.37
CA ARG A 121 29.91 -22.32 -43.50
C ARG A 121 29.13 -23.10 -44.56
N ASP A 122 27.82 -22.92 -44.64
CA ASP A 122 26.99 -23.57 -45.67
C ASP A 122 27.36 -23.13 -47.08
N ARG A 123 27.66 -21.84 -47.28
CA ARG A 123 28.14 -21.31 -48.57
C ARG A 123 29.49 -21.88 -48.94
N GLU A 124 30.45 -21.90 -48.01
CA GLU A 124 31.77 -22.49 -48.22
C GLU A 124 31.68 -23.98 -48.58
N LEU A 125 30.82 -24.74 -47.89
CA LEU A 125 30.55 -26.15 -48.22
C LEU A 125 29.95 -26.31 -49.62
N ALA A 126 29.03 -25.43 -50.01
CA ALA A 126 28.47 -25.46 -51.35
C ALA A 126 29.51 -25.13 -52.44
N GLU A 127 30.41 -24.18 -52.18
CA GLU A 127 31.52 -23.84 -53.08
C GLU A 127 32.53 -24.99 -53.21
N LEU A 128 32.89 -25.65 -52.11
CA LEU A 128 33.74 -26.84 -52.12
C LEU A 128 33.10 -27.98 -52.94
N ARG A 129 31.80 -28.23 -52.78
CA ARG A 129 31.07 -29.22 -53.58
C ARG A 129 31.05 -28.88 -55.07
N ARG A 130 30.98 -27.60 -55.43
CA ARG A 130 31.01 -27.15 -56.83
C ARG A 130 32.39 -27.31 -57.46
N THR A 131 33.44 -26.98 -56.71
CA THR A 131 34.84 -27.07 -57.17
C THR A 131 35.32 -28.53 -57.24
N HIS A 132 34.92 -29.36 -56.28
CA HIS A 132 35.22 -30.79 -56.25
C HIS A 132 34.11 -31.57 -56.97
N LYS A 133 33.98 -31.37 -58.30
CA LYS A 133 33.23 -32.32 -59.12
C LYS A 133 33.89 -33.70 -58.97
N PRO A 134 33.18 -34.76 -58.56
CA PRO A 134 33.77 -36.09 -58.51
C PRO A 134 34.24 -36.47 -59.91
N GLN A 135 35.54 -36.68 -60.09
CA GLN A 135 36.05 -37.33 -61.29
C GLN A 135 35.47 -38.74 -61.30
N VAL A 136 34.49 -38.98 -62.17
CA VAL A 136 33.97 -40.32 -62.40
C VAL A 136 35.06 -41.09 -63.13
N VAL A 137 35.87 -41.84 -62.38
CA VAL A 137 36.83 -42.77 -62.97
C VAL A 137 36.05 -44.00 -63.42
N SER A 138 35.80 -44.12 -64.72
CA SER A 138 35.20 -45.32 -65.29
C SER A 138 36.21 -46.47 -65.19
N LEU A 139 35.94 -47.45 -64.33
CA LEU A 139 36.65 -48.73 -64.33
C LEU A 139 36.20 -49.51 -65.57
N GLY A 140 37.06 -49.48 -66.60
CA GLY A 140 36.87 -50.27 -67.83
C GLY A 140 36.89 -51.76 -67.51
N ARG A 141 35.96 -52.49 -68.12
CA ARG A 141 35.84 -53.96 -68.05
C ARG A 141 36.98 -54.66 -68.81
#